data_AF-A0A2D8KAD0-F1
#
_entry.id   AF-A0A2D8KAD0-F1
#
_cell.length_a   1.000
_cell.length_b   1.000
_cell.length_c   1.000
_cell.angle_alpha   90.00
_cell.angle_beta   90.00
_cell.angle_gamma   90.00
#
_symmetry.space_group_name_H-M   'P 1'
#
loop_
_entity.id
_entity.type
_entity.pdbx_description
1 polymer ?
#
loop_
_entity_poly.entity_id
_entity_poly.type
_entity_poly.pdbx_seq_one_letter_code
_entity_poly.pdbx_strand_id
1 'polypeptide(L)'
;MATTRKFNTTVKIGGKTYAPGEDVPVSKGGLSEADADNLESVFGKWRKEGDTTIDKRITALIEERDALADRVAALTKERDALASKTDGSEGLAELTEKLEAVTEERDQLAEDNATLADELKKLQAAADDSKSDGDDTAKDKT
;
A
#
# COMPACT_ATOMS: atom_id res chain seq x y z
N MET A 1 5.65 64.71 13.81
CA MET A 1 6.71 63.70 13.96
C MET A 1 6.98 63.11 12.58
N ALA A 2 8.23 62.86 12.19
CA ALA A 2 8.51 62.21 10.91
C ALA A 2 8.16 60.73 11.02
N THR A 3 7.40 60.20 10.06
CA THR A 3 7.12 58.76 9.97
C THR A 3 8.37 58.06 9.48
N THR A 4 8.77 56.96 10.13
CA THR A 4 9.88 56.11 9.68
C THR A 4 9.39 54.71 9.37
N ARG A 5 10.08 54.03 8.46
CA ARG A 5 9.87 52.61 8.13
C ARG A 5 11.20 51.89 8.02
N LYS A 6 11.18 50.57 8.22
CA LYS A 6 12.34 49.68 8.10
C LYS A 6 12.21 48.85 6.85
N PHE A 7 13.33 48.57 6.19
CA PHE A 7 13.38 47.82 4.93
C PHE A 7 14.38 46.67 5.00
N ASN A 8 14.15 45.61 4.20
CA ASN A 8 15.06 44.45 4.06
C ASN A 8 16.28 44.73 3.16
N THR A 9 16.44 45.97 2.72
CA THR A 9 17.50 46.39 1.81
C THR A 9 18.12 47.70 2.29
N THR A 10 19.32 47.99 1.80
CA THR A 10 19.99 49.26 2.05
C THR A 10 19.27 50.38 1.30
N VAL A 11 18.90 51.46 1.99
CA VAL A 11 18.23 52.62 1.39
C VAL A 11 19.16 53.83 1.42
N LYS A 12 19.28 54.54 0.30
CA LYS A 12 20.07 55.79 0.22
C LYS A 12 19.15 56.97 -0.05
N ILE A 13 19.29 58.02 0.75
CA ILE A 13 18.53 59.26 0.62
C ILE A 13 19.52 60.42 0.69
N GLY A 14 19.73 61.10 -0.44
CA GLY A 14 20.77 62.12 -0.58
C GLY A 14 22.15 61.55 -0.22
N GLY A 15 22.85 62.18 0.72
CA GLY A 15 24.16 61.73 1.22
C GLY A 15 24.11 60.67 2.34
N LYS A 16 22.92 60.29 2.83
CA LYS A 16 22.77 59.31 3.92
C LYS A 16 22.49 57.92 3.36
N THR A 17 23.09 56.92 4.00
CA THR A 17 22.87 55.49 3.72
C THR A 17 22.32 54.84 4.98
N TYR A 18 21.21 54.12 4.84
CA TYR A 18 20.52 53.39 5.88
C TYR A 18 20.71 51.90 5.64
N ALA A 19 21.22 51.18 6.63
CA ALA A 19 21.37 49.73 6.54
C ALA A 19 20.01 49.02 6.61
N PRO A 20 19.90 47.75 6.18
CA PRO A 20 18.69 46.96 6.38
C PRO A 20 18.26 46.95 7.86
N GLY A 21 16.97 47.20 8.11
CA GLY A 21 16.41 47.28 9.46
C GLY A 21 16.63 48.57 10.23
N GLU A 22 17.34 49.55 9.65
CA GLU A 22 17.45 50.90 10.19
C GLU A 22 16.18 51.72 9.91
N ASP A 23 15.87 52.67 10.78
CA ASP A 23 14.70 53.55 10.62
C ASP A 23 14.96 54.58 9.51
N VAL A 24 14.27 54.39 8.38
CA VAL A 24 14.35 55.26 7.21
C VAL A 24 13.18 56.26 7.24
N PRO A 25 13.43 57.58 7.13
CA PRO A 25 12.38 58.59 7.15
C PRO A 25 11.54 58.57 5.87
N VAL A 26 10.23 58.47 6.03
CA VAL A 26 9.22 58.57 4.95
C VAL A 26 8.49 59.89 5.12
N SER A 27 8.91 60.89 4.33
CA SER A 27 8.44 62.27 4.45
C SER A 27 8.86 63.11 3.24
N LYS A 28 8.43 64.38 3.17
CA LYS A 28 8.80 65.32 2.09
C LYS A 28 10.31 65.52 1.89
N GLY A 29 11.14 65.32 2.92
CA GLY A 29 12.61 65.38 2.83
C GLY A 29 13.29 64.01 2.95
N GLY A 30 12.50 62.93 2.94
CA GLY A 30 12.94 61.54 3.03
C GLY A 30 12.47 60.75 1.81
N LEU A 31 12.22 59.46 2.03
CA LEU A 31 11.61 58.59 1.02
C LEU A 31 10.14 59.00 0.80
N SER A 32 9.64 58.91 -0.43
CA SER A 32 8.22 59.11 -0.70
C SER A 32 7.41 57.88 -0.26
N GLU A 33 6.11 58.06 -0.02
CA GLU A 33 5.22 56.94 0.36
C GLU A 33 5.17 55.88 -0.75
N ALA A 34 5.13 56.30 -2.01
CA ALA A 34 5.11 55.40 -3.16
C ALA A 34 6.41 54.59 -3.28
N ASP A 35 7.57 55.22 -3.03
CA ASP A 35 8.85 54.52 -3.05
C ASP A 35 8.96 53.53 -1.86
N ALA A 36 8.44 53.91 -0.69
CA ALA A 36 8.38 53.04 0.47
C ALA A 36 7.53 51.78 0.19
N ASP A 37 6.33 51.97 -0.38
CA ASP A 37 5.44 50.87 -0.72
C ASP A 37 6.03 49.97 -1.83
N ASN A 38 6.72 50.56 -2.81
CA ASN A 38 7.42 49.79 -3.83
C ASN A 38 8.57 48.96 -3.24
N LEU A 39 9.36 49.53 -2.30
CA LEU A 39 10.40 48.77 -1.61
C LEU A 39 9.83 47.61 -0.79
N GLU A 40 8.71 47.81 -0.10
CA GLU A 40 8.02 46.72 0.61
C GLU A 40 7.46 45.65 -0.35
N SER A 41 6.98 46.06 -1.54
CA SER A 41 6.51 45.13 -2.55
C SER A 41 7.63 44.29 -3.16
N VAL A 42 8.80 44.89 -3.41
CA VAL A 42 9.93 44.22 -4.08
C VAL A 42 10.74 43.38 -3.09
N PHE A 43 11.02 43.91 -1.90
CA PHE A 43 11.91 43.29 -0.91
C PHE A 43 11.17 42.67 0.28
N GLY A 44 9.84 42.72 0.28
CA GLY A 44 9.01 42.31 1.40
C GLY A 44 9.05 43.31 2.56
N LYS A 45 8.10 43.17 3.48
CA LYS A 45 8.08 43.92 4.74
C LYS A 45 9.27 43.52 5.59
N TRP A 46 9.90 44.51 6.23
CA TRP A 46 10.99 44.23 7.14
C TRP A 46 10.54 43.35 8.30
N ARG A 47 11.32 42.31 8.56
CA ARG A 47 11.21 41.49 9.76
C ARG A 47 12.59 41.40 10.37
N LYS A 48 12.65 41.42 11.70
CA LYS A 48 13.90 41.17 12.39
C LYS A 48 14.33 39.73 12.07
N GLU A 49 15.60 39.51 11.75
CA GLU A 49 16.15 38.15 11.66
C GLU A 49 15.82 37.39 12.96
N GLY A 50 15.25 36.19 12.81
CA GLY A 50 14.67 35.46 13.93
C GLY A 50 13.35 36.06 14.42
N ASP A 51 12.46 36.52 13.53
CA ASP A 51 11.05 36.77 13.85
C ASP A 51 10.40 35.42 14.19
N THR A 52 10.66 35.03 15.45
CA THR A 52 10.72 33.65 15.93
C THR A 52 9.45 32.84 15.72
N THR A 53 8.32 33.48 15.47
CA THR A 53 7.03 32.78 15.37
C THR A 53 6.90 32.06 14.03
N ILE A 54 7.32 32.69 12.94
CA ILE A 54 7.23 32.08 11.60
C ILE A 54 8.32 31.02 11.45
N ASP A 55 9.53 31.32 11.88
CA ASP A 55 10.65 30.38 11.80
C ASP A 55 10.35 29.11 12.60
N LYS A 56 9.85 29.23 13.84
CA LYS A 56 9.43 28.07 14.65
C LYS A 56 8.31 27.26 14.01
N ARG A 57 7.33 27.93 13.39
CA ARG A 57 6.24 27.24 12.67
C ARG A 57 6.76 26.49 11.45
N ILE A 58 7.69 27.08 10.70
CA ILE A 58 8.32 26.41 9.56
C ILE A 58 9.09 25.18 10.04
N THR A 59 9.89 25.30 11.10
CA THR A 59 10.60 24.15 11.69
C THR A 59 9.63 23.04 12.12
N ALA A 60 8.57 23.38 12.85
CA ALA A 60 7.56 22.40 13.28
C ALA A 60 6.88 21.72 12.08
N LEU A 61 6.54 22.47 11.02
CA LEU A 61 5.94 21.89 9.81
C LEU A 61 6.92 20.97 9.06
N ILE A 62 8.21 21.27 9.07
CA ILE A 62 9.23 20.40 8.49
C ILE A 62 9.29 19.07 9.25
N GLU A 63 9.34 19.13 10.59
CA GLU A 63 9.35 17.95 11.47
C GLU A 63 8.07 17.10 11.29
N GLU A 64 6.89 17.72 11.26
CA GLU A 64 5.62 17.03 11.00
C GLU A 64 5.60 16.35 9.62
N ARG A 65 6.12 17.04 8.60
CA ARG A 65 6.21 16.48 7.24
C ARG A 65 7.13 15.28 7.18
N ASP A 66 8.29 15.33 7.84
CA ASP A 66 9.22 14.20 7.91
C ASP A 66 8.59 13.01 8.64
N ALA A 67 7.93 13.25 9.79
CA ALA A 67 7.23 12.18 10.52
C ALA A 67 6.09 11.54 9.70
N LEU A 68 5.36 12.34 8.91
CA LEU A 68 4.34 11.82 8.00
C LEU A 68 4.94 11.01 6.86
N ALA A 69 6.08 11.43 6.30
CA ALA A 69 6.78 10.68 5.26
C ALA A 69 7.22 9.28 5.76
N ASP A 70 7.77 9.20 6.97
CA ASP A 70 8.13 7.93 7.59
C ASP A 70 6.92 7.02 7.81
N ARG A 71 5.79 7.59 8.25
CA ARG A 71 4.55 6.84 8.45
C ARG A 71 3.98 6.30 7.14
N VAL A 72 4.03 7.08 6.06
CA VAL A 72 3.61 6.63 4.72
C VAL A 72 4.52 5.49 4.22
N ALA A 73 5.83 5.59 4.44
CA ALA A 73 6.77 4.52 4.07
C ALA A 73 6.50 3.22 4.83
N ALA A 74 6.20 3.31 6.14
CA ALA A 74 5.82 2.15 6.95
C ALA A 74 4.51 1.51 6.45
N LEU A 75 3.45 2.31 6.25
CA LEU A 75 2.16 1.82 5.74
C LEU A 75 2.28 1.20 4.35
N THR A 76 3.16 1.74 3.49
CA THR A 76 3.42 1.15 2.16
C THR A 76 4.02 -0.24 2.29
N LYS A 77 5.01 -0.42 3.17
CA LYS A 77 5.60 -1.74 3.44
C LYS A 77 4.58 -2.73 4.02
N GLU A 78 3.73 -2.28 4.94
CA GLU A 78 2.65 -3.11 5.50
C GLU A 78 1.65 -3.52 4.42
N ARG A 79 1.25 -2.58 3.55
CA ARG A 79 0.38 -2.85 2.41
C ARG A 79 1.00 -3.89 1.47
N ASP A 80 2.27 -3.74 1.11
CA ASP A 80 2.96 -4.67 0.22
C ASP A 80 3.05 -6.08 0.83
N ALA A 81 3.33 -6.17 2.14
CA ALA A 81 3.35 -7.44 2.84
C ALA A 81 1.96 -8.10 2.91
N LEU A 82 0.90 -7.31 3.12
CA LEU A 82 -0.48 -7.81 3.10
C LEU A 82 -0.91 -8.23 1.69
N ALA A 83 -0.54 -7.48 0.66
CA ALA A 83 -0.80 -7.83 -0.74
C ALA A 83 -0.16 -9.18 -1.07
N SER A 84 1.12 -9.39 -0.74
CA SER A 84 1.81 -10.67 -0.94
C SER A 84 1.14 -11.83 -0.19
N LYS A 85 0.56 -11.61 1.00
CA LYS A 85 -0.22 -12.64 1.71
C LYS A 85 -1.59 -12.92 1.09
N THR A 86 -2.17 -11.92 0.43
CA THR A 86 -3.52 -11.99 -0.15
C THR A 86 -3.50 -12.49 -1.59
N ASP A 87 -2.37 -12.34 -2.30
CA ASP A 87 -2.08 -12.92 -3.62
C ASP A 87 -1.91 -14.44 -3.56
N GLY A 88 -2.74 -15.14 -2.77
CA GLY A 88 -2.85 -16.60 -2.69
C GLY A 88 -3.27 -17.28 -4.00
N SER A 89 -3.05 -16.66 -5.16
CA SER A 89 -3.18 -17.27 -6.47
C SER A 89 -2.29 -18.50 -6.61
N GLU A 90 -1.11 -18.49 -6.00
CA GLU A 90 -0.24 -19.68 -5.96
C GLU A 90 -0.89 -20.82 -5.17
N GLY A 91 -1.45 -20.53 -3.99
CA GLY A 91 -2.13 -21.54 -3.17
C GLY A 91 -3.45 -22.04 -3.78
N LEU A 92 -4.20 -21.18 -4.47
CA LEU A 92 -5.41 -21.57 -5.20
C LEU A 92 -5.10 -22.47 -6.41
N ALA A 93 -4.04 -22.16 -7.16
CA ALA A 93 -3.62 -22.99 -8.29
C ALA A 93 -3.17 -24.38 -7.80
N GLU A 94 -2.33 -24.45 -6.76
CA GLU A 94 -1.86 -25.72 -6.20
C GLU A 94 -3.02 -26.56 -5.60
N LEU A 95 -3.99 -25.92 -4.95
CA LEU A 95 -5.19 -26.60 -4.46
C LEU A 95 -6.08 -27.10 -5.59
N THR A 96 -6.16 -26.37 -6.71
CA THR A 96 -6.94 -26.78 -7.88
C THR A 96 -6.32 -28.02 -8.53
N GLU A 97 -5.01 -28.05 -8.72
CA GLU A 97 -4.29 -29.20 -9.28
C GLU A 97 -4.43 -30.44 -8.38
N LYS A 98 -4.31 -30.28 -7.05
CA LYS A 98 -4.57 -31.37 -6.09
C LYS A 98 -6.00 -31.89 -6.15
N LEU A 99 -6.98 -30.98 -6.32
CA LEU A 99 -8.38 -31.36 -6.43
C LEU A 99 -8.66 -32.15 -7.71
N GLU A 100 -8.05 -31.76 -8.83
CA GLU A 100 -8.12 -32.48 -10.10
C GLU A 100 -7.51 -33.88 -9.98
N ALA A 101 -6.29 -34.00 -9.43
CA ALA A 101 -5.65 -35.29 -9.22
C ALA A 101 -6.48 -36.25 -8.34
N VAL A 102 -7.01 -35.75 -7.21
CA VAL A 102 -7.88 -36.56 -6.33
C VAL A 102 -9.20 -36.93 -7.02
N THR A 103 -9.70 -36.08 -7.91
CA THR A 103 -10.91 -36.35 -8.70
C THR A 103 -10.66 -37.47 -9.70
N GLU A 104 -9.53 -37.44 -10.42
CA GLU A 104 -9.12 -38.51 -11.35
C GLU A 104 -8.91 -39.85 -10.62
N GLU A 105 -8.19 -39.85 -9.49
CA GLU A 105 -7.98 -41.06 -8.69
C GLU A 105 -9.32 -41.67 -8.21
N ARG A 106 -10.26 -40.83 -7.77
CA ARG A 106 -11.60 -41.28 -7.37
C ARG A 106 -12.34 -41.94 -8.54
N ASP A 107 -12.28 -41.35 -9.72
CA ASP A 107 -12.99 -41.84 -10.89
C ASP A 107 -12.40 -43.17 -11.38
N GLN A 108 -11.07 -43.31 -11.36
CA GLN A 108 -10.41 -44.60 -11.64
C GLN A 108 -10.81 -45.66 -10.62
N LEU A 109 -10.79 -45.34 -9.32
CA LEU A 109 -11.22 -46.27 -8.27
C LEU A 109 -12.70 -46.67 -8.42
N ALA A 110 -13.56 -45.79 -8.94
CA ALA A 110 -14.95 -46.11 -9.20
C ALA A 110 -15.08 -47.13 -10.35
N GLU A 111 -14.30 -46.98 -11.42
CA GLU A 111 -14.26 -47.92 -12.55
C GLU A 111 -13.72 -49.29 -12.14
N ASP A 112 -12.62 -49.31 -11.37
CA ASP A 112 -12.02 -50.54 -10.87
C ASP A 112 -13.01 -51.30 -9.97
N ASN A 113 -13.71 -50.60 -9.08
CA ASN A 113 -14.75 -51.20 -8.23
C ASN A 113 -15.92 -51.76 -9.04
N ALA A 114 -16.34 -51.07 -10.11
CA ALA A 114 -17.38 -51.58 -11.00
C ALA A 114 -16.94 -52.89 -11.68
N THR A 115 -15.70 -52.93 -12.16
CA THR A 115 -15.11 -54.13 -12.78
C THR A 115 -15.05 -55.29 -11.80
N LEU A 116 -14.53 -55.06 -10.60
CA LEU A 116 -14.44 -56.08 -9.54
C LEU A 116 -15.83 -56.59 -9.13
N ALA A 117 -16.84 -55.72 -9.06
CA ALA A 117 -18.21 -56.12 -8.76
C ALA A 117 -18.80 -57.04 -9.83
N ASP A 118 -18.51 -56.80 -11.11
CA ASP A 118 -18.96 -57.65 -12.20
C ASP A 118 -18.23 -58.99 -12.25
N GLU A 119 -16.93 -59.02 -11.95
CA GLU A 119 -16.18 -60.28 -11.79
C GLU A 119 -16.69 -61.11 -10.61
N LEU A 120 -16.96 -60.49 -9.46
CA LEU A 120 -17.55 -61.16 -8.31
C LEU A 120 -18.90 -61.80 -8.66
N LYS A 121 -19.77 -61.10 -9.40
CA LYS A 121 -21.05 -61.66 -9.86
C LYS A 121 -20.84 -62.89 -10.75
N LYS A 122 -19.88 -62.85 -11.67
CA LYS A 122 -19.56 -63.99 -12.56
C LYS A 122 -19.06 -65.20 -11.77
N LEU A 123 -18.13 -64.96 -10.83
CA LEU A 123 -17.60 -66.01 -9.97
C LEU A 123 -18.70 -66.62 -9.09
N GLN A 124 -19.60 -65.80 -8.58
CA GLN A 124 -20.71 -66.25 -7.75
C GLN A 124 -21.69 -67.11 -8.55
N ALA A 125 -22.04 -66.70 -9.77
CA ALA A 125 -22.84 -67.52 -10.68
C ALA A 125 -22.18 -68.90 -10.97
N ALA A 126 -20.88 -68.91 -11.30
CA ALA A 126 -20.16 -70.17 -11.56
C ALA A 126 -20.07 -71.07 -10.32
N ALA A 127 -19.90 -70.47 -9.14
CA ALA A 127 -19.89 -71.19 -7.87
C ALA A 127 -21.26 -71.78 -7.53
N ASP A 128 -22.36 -71.16 -7.96
CA ASP A 128 -23.71 -71.68 -7.72
C ASP A 128 -24.10 -72.76 -8.73
N ASP A 129 -23.71 -72.61 -10.00
CA ASP A 129 -23.87 -73.66 -11.03
C ASP A 129 -23.15 -74.96 -10.61
N SER A 130 -21.89 -74.86 -10.17
CA SER A 130 -21.10 -76.02 -9.73
C SER A 130 -21.64 -76.69 -8.45
N LYS A 131 -22.39 -75.98 -7.60
CA LYS A 131 -23.11 -76.59 -6.47
C LYS A 131 -24.36 -77.34 -6.91
N SER A 132 -25.01 -76.91 -8.00
CA SER A 132 -26.21 -77.58 -8.52
C SER A 132 -25.90 -78.91 -9.21
N ASP A 133 -24.79 -78.99 -9.97
CA ASP A 133 -24.33 -80.22 -10.63
C ASP A 133 -23.84 -81.29 -9.64
N GLY A 134 -23.45 -80.88 -8.42
CA GLY A 134 -23.00 -81.79 -7.37
C GLY A 134 -24.13 -82.59 -6.70
N ASP A 135 -25.38 -82.12 -6.74
CA ASP A 135 -26.53 -82.76 -6.08
C ASP A 135 -27.19 -83.84 -6.95
N ASP A 136 -27.13 -83.70 -8.28
CA ASP A 136 -27.77 -84.65 -9.21
C ASP A 136 -27.00 -85.98 -9.39
N THR A 137 -25.71 -86.04 -9.02
CA THR A 137 -24.90 -87.27 -9.16
C THR A 137 -25.02 -88.24 -7.99
N ALA A 138 -25.77 -87.90 -6.93
CA ALA A 138 -25.93 -88.73 -5.73
C ALA A 138 -27.15 -89.66 -5.76
N LYS A 139 -28.04 -89.59 -6.77
CA LYS A 139 -29.30 -90.37 -6.80
C LYS A 139 -29.31 -91.63 -7.66
N ASP A 140 -28.25 -91.94 -8.42
CA ASP A 140 -28.25 -93.07 -9.37
C ASP A 140 -27.21 -94.16 -9.05
N LYS A 141 -27.17 -94.62 -7.79
CA LYS A 141 -26.46 -95.85 -7.39
C LYS A 141 -27.23 -96.61 -6.29
N THR A 142 -28.29 -97.30 -6.68
CA THR A 142 -28.90 -98.41 -5.93
C THR A 142 -29.31 -99.52 -6.89
#